data_AF-A0A7C9TBW1-F1
#
_entry.id   AF-A0A7C9TBW1-F1
#
_cell.length_a   1.000
_cell.length_b   1.000
_cell.length_c   1.000
_cell.angle_alpha   90.00
_cell.angle_beta   90.00
_cell.angle_gamma   90.00
#
_symmetry.space_group_name_H-M   'P 1'
#
loop_
_entity.id
_entity.type
_entity.pdbx_description
1 polymer ?
#
loop_
_entity_poly.entity_id
_entity_poly.type
_entity_poly.pdbx_seq_one_letter_code
_entity_poly.pdbx_strand_id
1 'polypeptide(L)'
;MNAVKVYSTGTCPICVKTKAFLDKRGIAYDEVRIDLDQAAMKEFAVATDGARTVPQIMIEGACIGGFTELTEIDMDGGLDHLHP
;
A
#
# COMPACT_ATOMS: atom_id res chain seq x y z
N MET A 1 -2.40 -14.86 0.30
CA MET A 1 -2.97 -13.49 0.43
C MET A 1 -2.03 -12.76 1.34
N ASN A 2 -1.38 -11.73 0.84
CA ASN A 2 -0.41 -10.99 1.65
C ASN A 2 -1.16 -10.08 2.64
N ALA A 3 -0.59 -9.90 3.83
CA ALA A 3 -1.15 -8.98 4.83
C ALA A 3 -1.10 -7.53 4.33
N VAL A 4 -0.18 -7.22 3.40
CA VAL A 4 -0.01 -5.88 2.83
C VAL A 4 -0.59 -5.81 1.42
N LYS A 5 -1.39 -4.77 1.15
CA LYS A 5 -1.84 -4.39 -0.20
C LYS A 5 -1.40 -2.97 -0.51
N VAL A 6 -0.95 -2.73 -1.74
CA VAL A 6 -0.53 -1.41 -2.22
C VAL A 6 -1.37 -1.03 -3.42
N TYR A 7 -2.21 0.00 -3.24
CA TYR A 7 -2.94 0.61 -4.35
C TYR A 7 -2.03 1.58 -5.09
N SER A 8 -1.83 1.32 -6.39
CA SER A 8 -0.88 2.05 -7.21
C SER A 8 -1.44 2.42 -8.59
N THR A 9 -0.79 3.37 -9.24
CA THR A 9 -0.99 3.69 -10.66
C THR A 9 0.34 3.55 -11.42
N GLY A 10 0.26 3.35 -12.73
CA GLY A 10 1.45 3.12 -13.56
C GLY A 10 2.37 4.32 -13.72
N THR A 11 1.85 5.51 -13.49
CA THR A 11 2.55 6.78 -13.71
C THR A 11 3.03 7.43 -12.41
N CYS A 12 2.80 6.80 -11.24
CA CYS A 12 3.11 7.41 -9.95
C CYS A 12 4.52 7.01 -9.45
N PRO A 13 5.47 7.96 -9.36
CA PRO A 13 6.82 7.66 -8.86
C PRO A 13 6.84 7.30 -7.37
N ILE A 14 5.87 7.78 -6.58
CA ILE A 14 5.77 7.46 -5.14
C ILE A 14 5.32 6.01 -4.94
N CYS A 15 4.49 5.47 -5.83
CA CYS A 15 4.13 4.05 -5.82
C CYS A 15 5.37 3.16 -6.03
N VAL A 16 6.26 3.54 -6.95
CA VAL A 16 7.52 2.81 -7.17
C VAL A 16 8.39 2.82 -5.92
N LYS A 17 8.52 3.99 -5.25
CA LYS A 17 9.27 4.10 -3.98
C LYS A 17 8.68 3.22 -2.88
N THR A 18 7.36 3.21 -2.74
CA THR A 18 6.64 2.40 -1.74
C THR A 18 6.93 0.92 -1.92
N LYS A 19 6.84 0.43 -3.16
CA LYS A 19 7.14 -0.97 -3.50
C LYS A 19 8.59 -1.34 -3.24
N ALA A 20 9.53 -0.48 -3.64
CA ALA A 20 10.96 -0.68 -3.38
C ALA A 20 11.28 -0.68 -1.88
N PHE A 21 10.55 0.11 -1.08
CA PHE A 21 10.69 0.13 0.37
C PHE A 21 10.26 -1.20 0.99
N LEU A 22 9.08 -1.71 0.62
CA LEU A 22 8.57 -3.00 1.10
C LEU A 22 9.49 -4.16 0.68
N ASP A 23 9.97 -4.15 -0.57
CA ASP A 23 10.93 -5.12 -1.09
C ASP A 23 12.25 -5.10 -0.29
N LYS A 24 12.79 -3.91 0.00
CA LYS A 24 13.98 -3.75 0.84
C LYS A 24 13.79 -4.27 2.26
N ARG A 25 12.57 -4.17 2.79
CA ARG A 25 12.19 -4.72 4.11
C ARG A 25 11.91 -6.23 4.04
N GLY A 26 11.81 -6.83 2.85
CA GLY A 26 11.44 -8.24 2.70
C GLY A 26 9.96 -8.52 3.00
N ILE A 27 9.11 -7.48 2.96
CA ILE A 27 7.68 -7.60 3.24
C ILE A 27 6.95 -7.97 1.95
N ALA A 28 6.24 -9.09 1.96
CA ALA A 28 5.39 -9.49 0.84
C ALA A 28 4.15 -8.59 0.76
N TYR A 29 3.84 -8.09 -0.44
CA TYR A 29 2.68 -7.23 -0.68
C TYR A 29 1.95 -7.61 -1.98
N ASP A 30 0.66 -7.28 -2.05
CA ASP A 30 -0.17 -7.39 -3.24
C ASP A 30 -0.30 -6.00 -3.91
N GLU A 31 0.11 -5.87 -5.17
CA GLU A 31 -0.05 -4.64 -5.93
C GLU A 31 -1.41 -4.59 -6.62
N VAL A 32 -2.20 -3.55 -6.34
CA VAL A 32 -3.52 -3.32 -6.95
C VAL A 32 -3.48 -2.08 -7.84
N ARG A 33 -3.59 -2.28 -9.16
CA ARG A 33 -3.50 -1.22 -10.17
C ARG A 33 -4.87 -0.60 -10.45
N ILE A 34 -5.20 0.46 -9.72
CA ILE A 34 -6.51 1.14 -9.84
C ILE A 34 -6.72 1.87 -11.17
N ASP A 35 -5.64 2.15 -11.89
CA ASP A 35 -5.64 2.81 -13.21
C ASP A 35 -6.03 1.85 -14.35
N LEU A 36 -5.85 0.54 -14.15
CA LEU A 36 -6.12 -0.48 -15.17
C LEU A 36 -7.46 -1.18 -14.97
N ASP A 37 -8.03 -1.11 -13.77
CA ASP A 37 -9.21 -1.88 -13.40
C ASP A 37 -10.22 -1.02 -12.61
N GLN A 38 -11.43 -0.89 -13.17
CA GLN A 38 -12.51 -0.13 -12.54
C GLN A 38 -13.05 -0.79 -11.26
N ALA A 39 -12.97 -2.11 -11.13
CA ALA A 39 -13.38 -2.78 -9.89
C ALA A 39 -12.36 -2.51 -8.77
N ALA A 40 -11.06 -2.51 -9.09
CA ALA A 40 -9.99 -2.10 -8.20
C ALA A 40 -10.14 -0.64 -7.76
N MET A 41 -10.56 0.26 -8.65
CA MET A 41 -10.87 1.65 -8.29
C MET A 41 -12.03 1.75 -7.28
N LYS A 42 -13.07 0.94 -7.44
CA LYS A 42 -14.19 0.87 -6.47
C LYS A 42 -13.74 0.28 -5.14
N GLU A 43 -12.97 -0.81 -5.18
CA GLU A 43 -12.38 -1.42 -3.97
C GLU A 43 -11.52 -0.40 -3.23
N PHE A 44 -10.64 0.31 -3.94
CA PHE A 44 -9.81 1.38 -3.39
C PHE A 44 -10.65 2.46 -2.70
N ALA A 45 -11.70 2.96 -3.33
CA ALA A 45 -12.55 3.97 -2.74
C ALA A 45 -13.21 3.49 -1.44
N VAL A 46 -13.59 2.21 -1.34
CA VAL A 46 -14.17 1.64 -0.12
C VAL A 46 -13.09 1.37 0.93
N ALA A 47 -11.97 0.77 0.54
CA ALA A 47 -10.90 0.35 1.42
C ALA A 47 -10.16 1.54 2.05
N THR A 48 -10.12 2.68 1.36
CA THR A 48 -9.37 3.87 1.78
C THR A 48 -10.25 5.00 2.30
N ASP A 49 -11.52 4.71 2.61
CA ASP A 49 -12.53 5.68 3.05
C ASP A 49 -12.64 6.90 2.12
N GLY A 50 -12.62 6.64 0.81
CA GLY A 50 -12.75 7.67 -0.22
C GLY A 50 -11.47 8.47 -0.50
N ALA A 51 -10.29 7.93 -0.19
CA ALA A 51 -9.03 8.59 -0.54
C ALA A 51 -8.95 8.89 -2.04
N ARG A 52 -8.27 9.98 -2.37
CA ARG A 52 -8.15 10.51 -3.75
C ARG A 52 -6.74 10.46 -4.31
N THR A 53 -5.79 10.04 -3.49
CA THR A 53 -4.36 10.07 -3.79
C THR A 53 -3.79 8.68 -3.69
N VAL A 54 -2.82 8.38 -4.56
CA VAL A 54 -2.00 7.18 -4.51
C VAL A 54 -0.56 7.55 -4.16
N PRO A 55 0.22 6.65 -3.55
CA PRO A 55 -0.16 5.30 -3.10
C PRO A 55 -1.05 5.33 -1.85
N GLN A 56 -1.90 4.31 -1.70
CA GLN A 56 -2.50 3.96 -0.41
C GLN A 56 -2.12 2.54 -0.05
N ILE A 57 -1.76 2.32 1.20
CA ILE A 57 -1.31 1.04 1.72
C ILE A 57 -2.35 0.53 2.70
N MET A 58 -2.72 -0.74 2.53
CA MET A 58 -3.48 -1.50 3.50
C MET A 58 -2.60 -2.53 4.17
N ILE A 59 -2.77 -2.68 5.48
CA ILE A 59 -2.11 -3.69 6.31
C ILE A 59 -3.21 -4.41 7.09
N GLU A 60 -3.27 -5.73 6.96
CA GLU A 60 -4.26 -6.60 7.64
C GLU A 60 -5.72 -6.16 7.45
N GLY A 61 -6.03 -5.52 6.32
CA GLY A 61 -7.37 -5.02 6.00
C GLY A 61 -7.69 -3.62 6.55
N ALA A 62 -6.73 -2.95 7.19
CA ALA A 62 -6.84 -1.55 7.59
C ALA A 62 -6.02 -0.65 6.66
N CYS A 63 -6.62 0.45 6.19
CA CYS A 63 -5.89 1.48 5.44
C CYS A 63 -5.06 2.32 6.41
N ILE A 64 -3.74 2.24 6.26
CA ILE A 64 -2.80 3.02 7.08
C ILE A 64 -2.51 4.40 6.47
N GLY A 65 -2.80 4.57 5.18
CA GLY A 65 -2.56 5.82 4.46
C GLY A 65 -1.49 5.68 3.39
N GLY A 66 -0.73 6.74 3.18
CA GLY A 66 0.25 6.85 2.09
C GLY A 66 1.64 6.37 2.45
N PHE A 67 2.60 6.71 1.58
CA PHE A 67 4.02 6.36 1.79
C PHE A 67 4.60 6.93 3.09
N THR A 68 4.18 8.13 3.50
CA THR A 68 4.64 8.77 4.74
C THR A 68 4.21 7.94 5.96
N GLU A 69 2.91 7.70 6.11
CA GLU A 69 2.38 6.85 7.20
C GLU A 69 3.02 5.47 7.22
N LEU A 70 3.25 4.83 6.06
CA LEU A 70 3.97 3.55 5.99
C LEU A 70 5.36 3.64 6.62
N THR A 71 6.14 4.67 6.27
CA THR A 71 7.48 4.85 6.83
C THR A 71 7.47 5.22 8.31
N GLU A 72 6.47 5.96 8.77
CA GLU A 72 6.31 6.27 10.19
C GLU A 72 6.04 5.00 11.02
N ILE A 73 5.15 4.12 10.55
CA ILE A 73 4.86 2.84 11.21
C ILE A 73 6.09 1.93 11.21
N ASP A 74 6.85 1.90 10.11
CA ASP A 74 8.11 1.16 10.03
C ASP A 74 9.15 1.64 11.04
N MET A 75 9.29 2.97 11.20
CA MET A 75 10.21 3.56 12.17
C MET A 75 9.84 3.23 13.62
N ASP A 76 8.54 3.09 13.91
CA ASP A 76 8.04 2.65 15.21
C ASP A 76 8.21 1.13 15.43
N GLY A 77 8.64 0.39 14.40
CA GLY A 77 8.76 -1.08 14.44
C GLY A 77 7.43 -1.81 14.21
N GLY A 78 6.37 -1.09 13.85
CA GLY A 78 5.03 -1.63 13.64
C GLY A 78 4.93 -2.60 12.45
N LEU A 79 5.93 -2.67 11.56
CA LEU A 79 5.97 -3.61 10.43
C LEU A 79 6.78 -4.89 10.71
N ASP A 80 7.47 -4.99 11.85
CA ASP A 80 8.42 -6.09 12.11
C ASP A 80 7.76 -7.48 12.10
N HIS A 81 6.49 -7.53 12.50
CA HIS A 81 5.68 -8.76 12.53
C HIS A 81 5.18 -9.21 11.13
N LEU A 82 5.40 -8.41 10.08
CA LEU A 82 5.00 -8.71 8.70
C LEU A 82 6.11 -9.41 7.91
N HIS A 83 7.28 -9.61 8.53
CA HIS A 83 8.36 -10.39 7.95
C HIS A 83 8.00 -11.90 7.97
N PRO A 84 8.36 -12.66 6.92
CA PRO A 84 8.23 -14.10 6.90
C PRO A 84 9.16 -14.82 7.90
#